data_AF-A0A656JP55-F1
#
_entry.id   AF-A0A656JP55-F1
#
_cell.length_a   1.000
_cell.length_b   1.000
_cell.length_c   1.000
_cell.angle_alpha   90.00
_cell.angle_beta   90.00
_cell.angle_gamma   90.00
#
_symmetry.space_group_name_H-M   'P 1'
#
loop_
_entity.id
_entity.type
_entity.pdbx_description
1 polymer ?
#
loop_
_entity_poly.entity_id
_entity_poly.type
_entity_poly.pdbx_seq_one_letter_code
_entity_poly.pdbx_strand_id
1 'polypeptide(L)'
;MPLPSATLRRTLVIWLYAVASAHVLGSVVFTWAGFSGLLDGYLTTLEQAFWTEAVPAAARAQQVWWMALFGATLQTYSVYMLALVHLGNRLKSAMPWGWLIAGLLLWAPQDILISIRGGVWSHVWLDMAALLALLPPLFWLYRHDRATVQKELHDV
;
A
#
# COMPACT_ATOMS: atom_id res chain seq x y z
N MET A 1 4.36 -8.34 -28.62
CA MET A 1 5.82 -8.43 -28.44
C MET A 1 6.15 -8.12 -26.98
N PRO A 2 6.98 -8.93 -26.30
CA PRO A 2 7.46 -8.57 -24.96
C PRO A 2 8.24 -7.25 -25.04
N LEU A 3 8.02 -6.35 -24.08
CA LEU A 3 8.77 -5.09 -24.01
C LEU A 3 10.26 -5.38 -23.79
N PRO A 4 11.18 -4.59 -24.37
CA PRO A 4 12.59 -4.63 -24.00
C PRO A 4 12.75 -4.46 -22.47
N SER A 5 13.66 -5.21 -21.86
CA SER A 5 13.82 -5.24 -20.38
C SER A 5 13.98 -3.84 -19.77
N ALA A 6 14.75 -2.96 -20.42
CA ALA A 6 14.92 -1.58 -19.97
C ALA A 6 13.61 -0.76 -20.00
N THR A 7 12.80 -0.94 -21.04
CA THR A 7 11.49 -0.29 -21.18
C THR A 7 10.52 -0.80 -20.12
N LEU A 8 10.45 -2.12 -19.92
CA LEU A 8 9.61 -2.73 -18.89
C LEU A 8 10.00 -2.21 -17.50
N ARG A 9 11.31 -2.23 -17.16
CA ARG A 9 11.80 -1.70 -15.88
C ARG A 9 11.36 -0.26 -15.65
N ARG A 10 11.49 0.61 -16.66
CA ARG A 10 11.07 2.02 -16.57
C ARG A 10 9.57 2.12 -16.31
N THR A 11 8.74 1.37 -17.04
CA THR A 11 7.28 1.36 -16.86
C THR A 11 6.89 0.91 -15.46
N LEU A 12 7.49 -0.17 -14.94
CA LEU A 12 7.19 -0.67 -13.60
C LEU A 12 7.61 0.31 -12.51
N VAL A 13 8.74 1.01 -12.67
CA VAL A 13 9.15 2.05 -11.73
C VAL A 13 8.18 3.24 -11.75
N ILE A 14 7.75 3.70 -12.93
CA ILE A 14 6.74 4.75 -13.07
C ILE A 14 5.43 4.33 -12.39
N TRP A 15 5.01 3.08 -12.61
CA TRP A 15 3.85 2.50 -11.94
C TRP A 15 3.99 2.55 -10.41
N LEU A 16 5.14 2.13 -9.86
CA LEU A 16 5.37 2.18 -8.42
C LEU A 16 5.35 3.61 -7.86
N TYR A 17 5.85 4.60 -8.59
CA TYR A 17 5.69 6.01 -8.20
C TYR A 17 4.24 6.47 -8.22
N ALA A 18 3.45 6.05 -9.20
CA ALA A 18 2.03 6.37 -9.28
C ALA A 18 1.28 5.75 -8.09
N VAL A 19 1.54 4.47 -7.78
CA VAL A 19 0.93 3.77 -6.65
C VAL A 19 1.35 4.43 -5.32
N ALA A 20 2.62 4.73 -5.12
CA ALA A 20 3.09 5.39 -3.89
C ALA A 20 2.48 6.79 -3.72
N SER A 21 2.36 7.56 -4.81
CA SER A 21 1.66 8.85 -4.80
C SER A 21 0.18 8.70 -4.46
N ALA A 22 -0.48 7.66 -4.98
CA ALA A 22 -1.87 7.35 -4.64
C ALA A 22 -2.02 7.02 -3.14
N HIS A 23 -1.05 6.36 -2.51
CA HIS A 23 -1.05 6.13 -1.06
C HIS A 23 -0.89 7.43 -0.26
N VAL A 24 -0.03 8.37 -0.72
CA VAL A 24 0.05 9.72 -0.11
C VAL A 24 -1.30 10.43 -0.18
N LEU A 25 -1.94 10.45 -1.36
CA LEU A 25 -3.24 11.11 -1.51
C LEU A 25 -4.33 10.42 -0.68
N GLY A 26 -4.40 9.09 -0.76
CA GLY A 26 -5.36 8.28 -0.01
C GLY A 26 -5.21 8.47 1.49
N SER A 27 -3.98 8.51 2.01
CA SER A 27 -3.71 8.75 3.43
C SER A 27 -4.07 10.15 3.89
N VAL A 28 -3.85 11.18 3.07
CA VAL A 28 -4.34 12.55 3.35
C VAL A 28 -5.88 12.58 3.40
N VAL A 29 -6.54 11.92 2.44
CA VAL A 29 -8.01 11.79 2.43
C VAL A 29 -8.47 11.08 3.70
N PHE A 30 -7.88 9.94 4.06
CA PHE A 30 -8.24 9.18 5.25
C PHE A 30 -8.05 9.99 6.54
N THR A 31 -7.06 10.88 6.56
CA THR A 31 -6.77 11.74 7.71
C THR A 31 -7.89 12.76 7.97
N TRP A 32 -8.47 13.34 6.92
CA TRP A 32 -9.31 14.53 7.04
C TRP A 32 -10.77 14.33 6.61
N ALA A 33 -11.02 13.45 5.63
CA ALA A 33 -12.35 13.30 5.02
C ALA A 33 -13.40 12.69 5.98
N GLY A 34 -12.96 12.07 7.07
CA GLY A 34 -13.88 11.61 8.13
C GLY A 34 -14.58 12.75 8.86
N PHE A 35 -13.94 13.92 8.98
CA PHE A 35 -14.53 15.07 9.67
C PHE A 35 -15.51 15.87 8.80
N SER A 36 -15.47 15.70 7.47
CA SER A 36 -16.35 16.40 6.54
C SER A 36 -17.60 15.61 6.15
N GLY A 37 -17.72 14.36 6.59
CA GLY A 37 -18.80 13.44 6.21
C GLY A 37 -18.62 12.80 4.83
N LEU A 38 -17.54 13.11 4.10
CA LEU A 38 -17.30 12.55 2.76
C LEU A 38 -17.19 11.03 2.74
N LEU A 39 -16.72 10.44 3.85
CA LEU A 39 -16.59 9.00 4.02
C LEU A 39 -17.76 8.39 4.81
N ASP A 40 -18.90 9.09 4.92
CA ASP A 40 -19.96 8.65 5.80
C ASP A 40 -20.54 7.29 5.43
N GLY A 41 -20.76 7.06 4.13
CA GLY A 41 -21.22 5.78 3.61
C GLY A 41 -20.24 4.64 3.92
N TYR A 42 -18.94 4.89 3.79
CA TYR A 42 -17.91 3.89 4.14
C TYR A 42 -17.94 3.58 5.63
N LEU A 43 -17.95 4.60 6.49
CA LEU A 43 -18.02 4.40 7.93
C LEU A 43 -19.32 3.68 8.35
N THR A 44 -20.46 3.94 7.68
CA THR A 44 -21.69 3.17 7.90
C THR A 44 -21.53 1.69 7.58
N THR A 45 -20.77 1.31 6.55
CA THR A 45 -20.48 -0.11 6.29
C THR A 45 -19.66 -0.76 7.40
N LEU A 46 -18.75 -0.01 8.04
CA LEU A 46 -17.99 -0.50 9.19
C LEU A 46 -18.90 -0.68 10.40
N GLU A 47 -19.75 0.30 10.66
CA GLU A 47 -20.71 0.25 11.76
C GLU A 47 -21.62 -0.97 11.67
N GLN A 48 -22.16 -1.27 10.49
CA GLN A 48 -23.02 -2.43 10.26
C GLN A 48 -22.32 -3.77 10.51
N ALA A 49 -20.99 -3.81 10.46
CA ALA A 49 -20.23 -5.02 10.78
C ALA A 49 -20.12 -5.27 12.30
N PHE A 50 -20.27 -4.23 13.13
CA PHE A 50 -20.06 -4.30 14.57
C PHE A 50 -21.33 -4.02 15.40
N TRP A 51 -22.32 -3.33 14.83
CA TRP A 51 -23.59 -3.00 15.48
C TRP A 51 -24.78 -3.43 14.62
N THR A 52 -25.70 -4.18 15.22
CA THR A 52 -27.00 -4.56 14.62
C THR A 52 -28.12 -3.58 14.96
N GLU A 53 -27.89 -2.71 15.94
CA GLU A 53 -28.82 -1.69 16.41
C GLU A 53 -28.26 -0.29 16.14
N ALA A 54 -28.93 0.75 16.66
CA ALA A 54 -28.46 2.12 16.51
C ALA A 54 -27.02 2.29 17.05
N VAL A 55 -26.15 2.82 16.20
CA VAL A 55 -24.72 3.01 16.52
C VAL A 55 -24.61 4.11 17.59
N PRO A 56 -23.92 3.85 18.71
CA PRO A 56 -23.64 4.90 19.69
C PRO A 56 -22.85 6.05 19.04
N ALA A 57 -23.28 7.29 19.23
CA ALA A 57 -22.60 8.46 18.66
C ALA A 57 -21.10 8.54 19.03
N ALA A 58 -20.74 8.08 20.22
CA ALA A 58 -19.35 8.00 20.66
C ALA A 58 -18.52 6.99 19.84
N ALA A 59 -19.12 5.88 19.38
CA ALA A 59 -18.45 4.89 18.55
C ALA A 59 -18.12 5.49 17.17
N ARG A 60 -19.06 6.25 16.57
CA ARG A 60 -18.80 7.01 15.33
C ARG A 60 -17.63 7.98 15.49
N ALA A 61 -17.68 8.79 16.53
CA ALA A 61 -16.63 9.78 16.81
C ALA A 61 -15.26 9.08 16.97
N GLN A 62 -15.24 7.94 17.65
CA GLN A 62 -14.03 7.13 17.82
C GLN A 62 -13.53 6.54 16.49
N GLN A 63 -14.41 6.05 15.61
CA GLN A 63 -14.02 5.54 14.30
C GLN A 63 -13.41 6.64 13.42
N VAL A 64 -14.01 7.83 13.38
CA VAL A 64 -13.46 8.99 12.67
C VAL A 64 -12.09 9.36 13.22
N TRP A 65 -11.94 9.36 14.55
CA TRP A 65 -10.65 9.64 15.20
C TRP A 65 -9.58 8.60 14.84
N TRP A 66 -9.91 7.30 14.90
CA TRP A 66 -8.98 6.23 14.50
C TRP A 66 -8.58 6.33 13.04
N MET A 67 -9.56 6.58 12.16
CA MET A 67 -9.31 6.77 10.73
C MET A 67 -8.34 7.93 10.50
N ALA A 68 -8.52 9.05 11.21
CA ALA A 68 -7.62 10.18 11.14
C ALA A 68 -6.19 9.83 11.58
N LEU A 69 -6.06 9.12 12.71
CA LEU A 69 -4.78 8.73 13.29
C LEU A 69 -4.01 7.73 12.39
N PHE A 70 -4.70 6.73 11.86
CA PHE A 70 -4.11 5.79 10.90
C PHE A 70 -3.82 6.45 9.56
N GLY A 71 -4.64 7.39 9.11
CA GLY A 71 -4.37 8.23 7.95
C GLY A 71 -3.04 8.96 8.09
N ALA A 72 -2.80 9.64 9.21
CA ALA A 72 -1.53 10.34 9.47
C ALA A 72 -0.34 9.37 9.51
N THR A 73 -0.52 8.18 10.09
CA THR A 73 0.50 7.13 10.12
C THR A 73 0.82 6.63 8.71
N LEU A 74 -0.21 6.41 7.89
CA LEU A 74 -0.08 5.97 6.50
C LEU A 74 0.61 7.02 5.62
N GLN A 75 0.46 8.31 5.92
CA GLN A 75 1.22 9.36 5.23
C GLN A 75 2.73 9.15 5.42
N THR A 76 3.19 8.88 6.66
CA THR A 76 4.60 8.58 6.93
C THR A 76 5.10 7.36 6.15
N TYR A 77 4.35 6.26 6.17
CA TYR A 77 4.69 5.06 5.39
C TYR A 77 4.72 5.33 3.89
N SER A 78 3.81 6.16 3.38
CA SER A 78 3.75 6.53 1.96
C SER A 78 4.99 7.32 1.54
N VAL A 79 5.50 8.20 2.39
CA VAL A 79 6.77 8.91 2.17
C VAL A 79 7.95 7.94 2.13
N TYR A 80 8.01 6.98 3.06
CA TYR A 80 9.06 5.95 3.04
C TYR A 80 8.98 5.05 1.82
N MET A 81 7.77 4.72 1.38
CA MET A 81 7.54 3.98 0.14
C MET A 81 8.08 4.75 -1.06
N LEU A 82 7.75 6.05 -1.19
CA LEU A 82 8.31 6.92 -2.23
C LEU A 82 9.84 6.96 -2.19
N ALA A 83 10.42 7.07 -1.00
CA ALA A 83 11.87 7.09 -0.82
C ALA A 83 12.51 5.76 -1.27
N LEU A 84 11.93 4.60 -0.93
CA LEU A 84 12.43 3.29 -1.36
C LEU A 84 12.30 3.09 -2.88
N VAL A 85 11.17 3.52 -3.48
CA VAL A 85 11.01 3.50 -4.95
C VAL A 85 12.06 4.39 -5.61
N HIS A 86 12.33 5.57 -5.03
CA HIS A 86 13.35 6.48 -5.52
C HIS A 86 14.75 5.89 -5.44
N LEU A 87 15.12 5.32 -4.29
CA LEU A 87 16.41 4.66 -4.07
C LEU A 87 16.58 3.47 -5.00
N GLY A 88 15.59 2.60 -5.14
CA GLY A 88 15.63 1.45 -6.06
C GLY A 88 15.80 1.89 -7.51
N ASN A 89 15.15 2.99 -7.91
CA ASN A 89 15.34 3.51 -9.26
C ASN A 89 16.72 4.12 -9.49
N ARG A 90 17.24 4.89 -8.51
CA ARG A 90 18.52 5.62 -8.65
C ARG A 90 19.72 4.69 -8.52
N LEU A 91 19.72 3.80 -7.53
CA LEU A 91 20.82 2.90 -7.22
C LEU A 91 20.84 1.62 -8.07
N LYS A 92 19.74 1.33 -8.79
CA LYS A 92 19.57 0.07 -9.54
C LYS A 92 19.79 -1.17 -8.66
N SER A 93 19.48 -1.06 -7.37
CA SER A 93 19.69 -2.11 -6.37
C SER A 93 18.42 -2.91 -6.13
N ALA A 94 18.56 -4.21 -5.91
CA ALA A 94 17.46 -5.09 -5.53
C ALA A 94 16.96 -4.85 -4.09
N MET A 95 17.78 -4.27 -3.21
CA MET A 95 17.50 -4.17 -1.78
C MET A 95 16.24 -3.34 -1.45
N PRO A 96 16.01 -2.15 -2.05
CA PRO A 96 14.78 -1.39 -1.79
C PRO A 96 13.51 -2.14 -2.19
N TRP A 97 13.54 -2.90 -3.30
CA TRP A 97 12.41 -3.73 -3.71
C TRP A 97 12.14 -4.85 -2.70
N GLY A 98 13.20 -5.46 -2.17
CA GLY A 98 13.11 -6.49 -1.13
C GLY A 98 12.48 -5.97 0.16
N TRP A 99 12.82 -4.76 0.60
CA TRP A 99 12.21 -4.15 1.79
C TRP A 99 10.73 -3.82 1.61
N LEU A 100 10.32 -3.37 0.41
CA LEU A 100 8.90 -3.17 0.10
C LEU A 100 8.14 -4.49 0.14
N ILE A 101 8.69 -5.58 -0.44
CA ILE A 101 8.09 -6.91 -0.37
C ILE A 101 7.98 -7.38 1.09
N ALA A 102 9.05 -7.26 1.88
CA ALA A 102 9.05 -7.66 3.28
C ALA A 102 7.99 -6.93 4.10
N GLY A 103 7.84 -5.61 3.88
CA GLY A 103 6.77 -4.82 4.50
C GLY A 103 5.38 -5.31 4.13
N LEU A 104 5.12 -5.60 2.85
CA LEU A 104 3.84 -6.11 2.38
C LEU A 104 3.50 -7.49 2.97
N LEU A 105 4.49 -8.39 3.04
CA LEU A 105 4.31 -9.72 3.62
C LEU A 105 4.11 -9.69 5.14
N LEU A 106 4.62 -8.66 5.81
CA LEU A 106 4.36 -8.44 7.24
C LEU A 106 2.95 -7.87 7.46
N TRP A 107 2.58 -6.83 6.72
CA TRP A 107 1.32 -6.10 6.92
C TRP A 107 0.10 -6.90 6.45
N ALA A 108 0.05 -7.28 5.16
CA ALA A 108 -1.18 -7.72 4.53
C ALA A 108 -1.81 -8.99 5.16
N PRO A 109 -1.07 -10.03 5.58
CA PRO A 109 -1.69 -11.19 6.20
C PRO A 109 -2.42 -10.86 7.50
N GLN A 110 -1.89 -9.92 8.28
CA GLN A 110 -2.49 -9.49 9.55
C GLN A 110 -3.75 -8.67 9.29
N ASP A 111 -3.67 -7.72 8.37
CA ASP A 111 -4.77 -6.80 8.06
C ASP A 111 -5.98 -7.55 7.45
N ILE A 112 -5.72 -8.47 6.53
CA ILE A 112 -6.73 -9.37 5.94
C ILE A 112 -7.36 -10.24 7.03
N LEU A 113 -6.56 -10.85 7.92
CA LEU A 113 -7.08 -11.72 8.97
C LEU A 113 -7.96 -10.95 9.96
N ILE A 114 -7.54 -9.76 10.36
CA ILE A 114 -8.33 -8.88 11.25
C ILE A 114 -9.64 -8.49 10.57
N SER A 115 -9.59 -8.10 9.30
CA SER A 115 -10.76 -7.72 8.50
C SER A 115 -11.78 -8.85 8.36
N ILE A 116 -11.31 -10.07 8.08
CA ILE A 116 -12.17 -11.26 8.01
C ILE A 116 -12.84 -11.52 9.36
N ARG A 117 -12.10 -11.42 10.47
CA ARG A 117 -12.66 -11.60 11.83
C ARG A 117 -13.71 -10.54 12.18
N GLY A 118 -13.55 -9.32 11.67
CA GLY A 118 -14.52 -8.24 11.81
C GLY A 118 -15.65 -8.25 10.78
N GLY A 119 -15.67 -9.18 9.81
CA GLY A 119 -16.67 -9.20 8.74
C GLY A 119 -16.54 -8.06 7.72
N VAL A 120 -15.41 -7.34 7.71
CA VAL A 120 -15.19 -6.14 6.88
C VAL A 120 -14.56 -6.52 5.54
N TRP A 121 -15.38 -7.03 4.62
CA TRP A 121 -14.91 -7.51 3.31
C TRP A 121 -14.33 -6.42 2.40
N SER A 122 -14.76 -5.17 2.57
CA SER A 122 -14.22 -4.04 1.80
C SER A 122 -12.71 -3.89 2.00
N HIS A 123 -12.21 -4.13 3.22
CA HIS A 123 -10.77 -4.06 3.53
C HIS A 123 -10.02 -5.22 2.87
N VAL A 124 -10.55 -6.44 2.93
CA VAL A 124 -9.97 -7.61 2.26
C VAL A 124 -9.77 -7.34 0.76
N TRP A 125 -10.78 -6.77 0.09
CA TRP A 125 -10.68 -6.44 -1.33
C TRP A 125 -9.65 -5.36 -1.63
N LEU A 126 -9.58 -4.33 -0.78
CA LEU A 126 -8.57 -3.26 -0.89
C LEU A 126 -7.15 -3.82 -0.72
N ASP A 127 -6.92 -4.66 0.29
CA ASP A 127 -5.63 -5.29 0.55
C ASP A 127 -5.20 -6.17 -0.61
N MET A 128 -6.12 -6.99 -1.13
CA MET A 128 -5.85 -7.84 -2.29
C MET A 128 -5.52 -7.02 -3.54
N ALA A 129 -6.22 -5.92 -3.78
CA ALA A 129 -5.93 -5.01 -4.88
C ALA A 129 -4.54 -4.37 -4.72
N ALA A 130 -4.18 -3.93 -3.51
CA ALA A 130 -2.86 -3.39 -3.21
C ALA A 130 -1.74 -4.41 -3.45
N LEU A 131 -1.92 -5.65 -2.99
CA LEU A 131 -0.97 -6.75 -3.21
C LEU A 131 -0.78 -7.04 -4.70
N LEU A 132 -1.86 -7.11 -5.47
CA LEU A 132 -1.80 -7.34 -6.91
C LEU A 132 -1.16 -6.17 -7.67
N ALA A 133 -1.35 -4.93 -7.20
CA ALA A 133 -0.73 -3.76 -7.81
C ALA A 133 0.79 -3.67 -7.51
N LEU A 134 1.24 -4.20 -6.37
CA LEU A 134 2.60 -4.01 -5.87
C LEU A 134 3.51 -5.23 -6.03
N LEU A 135 3.05 -6.44 -5.68
CA LEU A 135 3.94 -7.61 -5.66
C LEU A 135 4.47 -7.99 -7.04
N PRO A 136 3.67 -8.07 -8.12
CA PRO A 136 4.19 -8.41 -9.44
C PRO A 136 5.32 -7.48 -9.93
N PRO A 137 5.19 -6.14 -9.92
CA PRO A 137 6.29 -5.26 -10.31
C PRO A 137 7.49 -5.37 -9.38
N LEU A 138 7.28 -5.49 -8.06
CA LEU A 138 8.37 -5.58 -7.09
C LEU A 138 9.19 -6.86 -7.26
N PHE A 139 8.54 -8.02 -7.42
CA PHE A 139 9.25 -9.28 -7.63
C PHE A 139 10.03 -9.26 -8.94
N TRP A 140 9.47 -8.70 -10.01
CA TRP A 140 10.18 -8.56 -11.28
C TRP A 140 11.42 -7.66 -11.14
N LEU A 141 11.25 -6.48 -10.52
CA LEU A 141 12.35 -5.51 -10.32
C LEU A 141 13.45 -6.07 -9.42
N TYR A 142 13.08 -6.77 -8.35
CA TYR A 142 14.02 -7.45 -7.46
C TYR A 142 14.90 -8.45 -8.23
N ARG A 143 14.29 -9.32 -9.03
CA ARG A 143 15.03 -10.31 -9.83
C ARG A 143 15.90 -9.67 -10.90
N HIS A 144 15.36 -8.67 -11.60
CA HIS A 144 16.05 -7.96 -12.67
C HIS A 144 17.32 -7.26 -12.17
N ASP A 145 17.18 -6.43 -11.13
CA ASP A 145 18.30 -5.64 -10.61
C ASP A 145 19.33 -6.53 -9.90
N ARG A 146 18.91 -7.62 -9.25
CA ARG A 146 19.83 -8.62 -8.66
C ARG A 146 20.67 -9.34 -9.74
N ALA A 147 20.05 -9.75 -10.83
CA ALA A 147 20.75 -10.42 -11.94
C ALA A 147 21.76 -9.48 -12.63
N THR A 148 21.45 -8.18 -12.68
CA THR A 148 22.32 -7.17 -13.31
C THR A 148 23.61 -7.00 -12.50
N VAL A 149 23.49 -6.83 -11.18
CA VAL A 149 24.64 -6.72 -10.26
C VAL A 149 25.51 -7.99 -10.30
N GLN A 150 24.89 -9.17 -10.32
CA GLN A 150 25.64 -10.42 -10.38
C GLN A 150 26.46 -10.54 -11.68
N LYS A 151 25.95 -10.04 -12.81
CA LYS A 151 26.68 -10.05 -14.08
C LYS A 151 27.90 -9.14 -14.02
N GLU A 152 27.74 -7.91 -13.52
CA GLU A 152 28.85 -6.96 -13.37
C GLU A 152 29.97 -7.48 -12.47
N LEU A 153 29.66 -8.28 -11.45
CA LEU A 153 30.66 -8.92 -10.58
C LEU A 153 31.41 -10.10 -11.22
N HIS A 154 30.84 -10.77 -12.21
CA HIS A 154 31.52 -11.88 -12.92
C HIS A 154 32.35 -11.41 -14.11
N ASP A 155 32.01 -10.25 -14.69
CA ASP A 155 32.70 -9.68 -15.85
C ASP A 155 33.92 -8.79 -15.46
N VAL A 156 34.21 -8.65 -14.15
CA VAL A 156 35.37 -7.92 -13.56
C VAL A 156 36.40 -8.91 -13.02
#